data_AF-A0A8C4YDD2-F1
#
_entry.id   AF-A0A8C4YDD2-F1
#
_cell.length_a   1.000
_cell.length_b   1.000
_cell.length_c   1.000
_cell.angle_alpha   90.00
_cell.angle_beta   90.00
_cell.angle_gamma   90.00
#
_symmetry.space_group_name_H-M   'P 1'
#
loop_
_entity.id
_entity.type
_entity.pdbx_description
1 polymer ?
#
loop_
_entity_poly.entity_id
_entity_poly.type
_entity_poly.pdbx_seq_one_letter_code
_entity_poly.pdbx_strand_id
1 'polypeptide(L)'
;MGYIEGSNFDAVFTDPMLPCGQIIALHLSIPSIFFLRGIPGGVDAEAAQCPNPPSYVPRIFSSNTDRMTFTQRVKNLLISSSEFLLCDIVYSQFESLASDFLQRPMTMKELLSHGAIWLKRVDFVFEYPMPVMPNMVFIGGINCGQKKPLSQGKKPNQTKPNPFL
;
A
#
# COMPACT_ATOMS: atom_id res chain seq x y z
N MET A 1 18.28 10.97 21.15
CA MET A 1 16.84 10.98 20.83
C MET A 1 15.98 11.85 21.75
N GLY A 2 16.55 12.56 22.74
CA GLY A 2 15.76 13.15 23.84
C GLY A 2 14.62 14.11 23.47
N TYR A 3 14.67 14.81 22.34
CA TYR A 3 13.53 15.64 21.89
C TYR A 3 12.32 14.79 21.49
N ILE A 4 12.53 13.69 20.76
CA ILE A 4 11.45 12.84 20.25
C ILE A 4 10.82 12.05 21.40
N GLU A 5 11.65 11.51 22.29
CA GLU A 5 11.21 10.82 23.51
C GLU A 5 10.45 11.76 24.46
N GLY A 6 10.88 13.02 24.58
CA GLY A 6 10.24 14.00 25.46
C GLY A 6 8.96 14.64 24.92
N SER A 7 8.67 14.49 23.62
CA SER A 7 7.54 15.16 22.96
C SER A 7 6.21 14.40 23.04
N ASN A 8 6.17 13.18 23.61
CA ASN A 8 4.97 12.37 23.81
C ASN A 8 4.07 12.24 22.56
N PHE A 9 4.63 11.73 21.46
CA PHE A 9 3.84 11.46 20.26
C PHE A 9 2.91 10.26 20.44
N ASP A 10 1.69 10.33 19.88
CA ASP A 10 0.71 9.24 19.98
C ASP A 10 0.86 8.17 18.89
N ALA A 11 1.46 8.51 17.74
CA ALA A 11 1.62 7.60 16.61
C ALA A 11 2.75 8.05 15.65
N VAL A 12 3.27 7.11 14.86
CA VAL A 12 4.19 7.39 13.76
C VAL A 12 3.51 7.19 12.42
N PHE A 13 3.53 8.21 11.58
CA PHE A 13 3.10 8.11 10.19
C PHE A 13 4.30 7.93 9.27
N THR A 14 4.41 6.78 8.59
CA THR A 14 5.62 6.44 7.81
C THR A 14 5.30 5.60 6.58
N ASP A 15 6.17 5.68 5.56
CA ASP A 15 6.16 4.73 4.45
C ASP A 15 6.98 3.48 4.86
N PRO A 16 6.37 2.27 4.92
CA PRO A 16 7.05 1.05 5.35
C PRO A 16 8.08 0.52 4.34
N MET A 17 8.14 1.07 3.13
CA MET A 17 9.15 0.68 2.14
C MET A 17 10.57 1.05 2.59
N LEU A 18 10.70 2.08 3.45
CA LEU A 18 11.90 2.45 4.19
C LEU A 18 11.64 2.27 5.70
N PRO A 19 12.00 1.12 6.29
CA PRO A 19 11.50 0.71 7.60
C PRO A 19 12.04 1.51 8.79
N CYS A 20 12.92 2.50 8.59
CA CYS A 20 13.51 3.31 9.66
C CYS A 20 12.45 3.96 10.56
N GLY A 21 11.35 4.47 9.99
CA GLY A 21 10.24 5.03 10.78
C GLY A 21 9.57 3.99 11.66
N GLN A 22 9.43 2.75 11.17
CA GLN A 22 8.88 1.63 11.94
C GLN A 22 9.81 1.18 13.06
N ILE A 23 11.12 1.16 12.82
CA ILE A 23 12.13 0.84 13.84
C ILE A 23 12.02 1.83 15.00
N ILE A 24 11.90 3.13 14.70
CA ILE A 24 11.72 4.18 15.72
C ILE A 24 10.38 4.01 16.44
N ALA A 25 9.29 3.72 15.71
CA ALA A 25 7.97 3.51 16.31
C ALA A 25 7.99 2.36 17.35
N LEU A 26 8.66 1.26 17.03
CA LEU A 26 8.83 0.15 17.96
C LEU A 26 9.69 0.52 19.17
N HIS A 27 10.77 1.27 18.97
CA HIS A 27 11.62 1.72 20.06
C HIS A 27 10.86 2.62 21.04
N LEU A 28 10.02 3.50 20.53
CA LEU A 28 9.17 4.40 21.33
C LEU A 28 7.88 3.74 21.81
N SER A 29 7.61 2.48 21.43
CA SER A 29 6.38 1.74 21.78
C SER A 29 5.08 2.45 21.39
N ILE A 30 5.07 3.11 20.22
CA ILE A 30 3.90 3.83 19.69
C ILE A 30 3.38 3.17 18.40
N PRO A 31 2.07 3.22 18.15
CA PRO A 31 1.48 2.62 16.95
C PRO A 31 1.98 3.30 15.68
N SER A 32 2.19 2.50 14.64
CA SER A 32 2.54 2.99 13.32
C SER A 32 1.38 2.94 12.34
N ILE A 33 1.26 4.01 11.57
CA ILE A 33 0.30 4.14 10.46
C ILE A 33 1.13 4.16 9.18
N PHE A 34 0.97 3.10 8.39
CA PHE A 34 1.70 2.93 7.16
C PHE A 34 1.01 3.61 5.99
N PHE A 35 1.80 4.32 5.19
CA PHE A 35 1.35 5.00 3.98
C PHE A 35 2.13 4.46 2.79
N LEU A 36 1.50 3.64 1.95
CA LEU A 36 2.17 2.91 0.87
C LEU A 36 1.25 2.64 -0.32
N ARG A 37 1.81 2.40 -1.50
CA ARG A 37 1.06 1.77 -2.60
C ARG A 37 0.98 0.25 -2.42
N GLY A 38 2.13 -0.36 -2.13
CA GLY A 38 2.35 -1.77 -1.88
C GLY A 38 3.85 -2.01 -1.74
N ILE A 39 4.25 -3.18 -1.22
CA ILE A 39 5.66 -3.56 -1.12
C ILE A 39 5.93 -4.69 -2.12
N PRO A 40 7.01 -4.64 -2.92
CA PRO A 40 7.42 -5.76 -3.76
C PRO A 40 7.48 -7.08 -2.98
N GLY A 41 7.26 -8.21 -3.66
CA GLY A 41 7.23 -9.52 -2.99
C GLY A 41 5.98 -9.78 -2.14
N GLY A 42 5.09 -8.79 -1.94
CA GLY A 42 3.87 -8.95 -1.14
C GLY A 42 4.14 -8.97 0.38
N VAL A 43 5.28 -8.42 0.80
CA VAL A 43 5.69 -8.31 2.21
C VAL A 43 4.65 -7.55 3.04
N ASP A 44 3.99 -6.55 2.44
CA ASP A 44 2.91 -5.81 3.08
C ASP A 44 1.68 -6.67 3.36
N ALA A 45 1.29 -7.54 2.42
CA ALA A 45 0.20 -8.48 2.64
C ALA A 45 0.58 -9.51 3.71
N GLU A 46 1.80 -10.06 3.66
CA GLU A 46 2.28 -11.03 4.62
C GLU A 46 2.40 -10.45 6.04
N ALA A 47 2.98 -9.26 6.18
CA ALA A 47 3.10 -8.56 7.47
C ALA A 47 1.73 -8.26 8.07
N ALA A 48 0.77 -7.82 7.25
CA ALA A 48 -0.60 -7.57 7.69
C ALA A 48 -1.43 -8.85 7.93
N GLN A 49 -0.84 -10.05 7.82
CA GLN A 49 -1.54 -11.34 7.93
C GLN A 49 -2.67 -11.52 6.90
N CYS A 50 -2.52 -10.86 5.75
CA CYS A 50 -3.48 -10.91 4.65
C CYS A 50 -3.10 -12.02 3.65
N PRO A 51 -4.03 -12.92 3.27
CA PRO A 51 -3.76 -13.89 2.22
C PRO A 51 -3.44 -13.21 0.89
N ASN A 52 -2.40 -13.68 0.18
CA ASN A 52 -2.01 -13.16 -1.14
C ASN A 52 -1.77 -14.31 -2.15
N PRO A 53 -2.82 -15.01 -2.59
CA PRO A 53 -2.68 -16.22 -3.39
C PRO A 53 -2.33 -15.92 -4.86
N PRO A 54 -1.24 -16.48 -5.40
CA PRO A 54 -0.81 -16.24 -6.78
C PRO A 54 -1.70 -16.92 -7.83
N SER A 55 -2.72 -17.68 -7.42
CA SER A 55 -3.64 -18.37 -8.31
C SER A 55 -4.68 -17.46 -8.95
N TYR A 56 -5.01 -16.33 -8.32
CA TYR A 56 -5.97 -15.34 -8.83
C TYR A 56 -5.54 -13.88 -8.61
N VAL A 57 -4.56 -13.61 -7.72
CA VAL A 57 -3.98 -12.28 -7.58
C VAL A 57 -2.79 -12.17 -8.54
N PRO A 58 -2.86 -11.35 -9.60
CA PRO A 58 -1.76 -11.20 -10.56
C PRO A 58 -0.58 -10.46 -9.93
N ARG A 59 0.64 -10.95 -10.14
CA ARG A 59 1.87 -10.25 -9.72
C ARG A 59 2.09 -9.03 -10.60
N ILE A 60 2.67 -7.99 -10.01
CA ILE A 60 3.03 -6.77 -10.72
C ILE A 60 4.05 -7.15 -11.82
N PHE A 61 3.98 -6.49 -12.98
CA PHE A 61 4.80 -6.79 -14.17
C PHE A 61 4.56 -8.16 -14.85
N SER A 62 3.70 -9.03 -14.33
CA SER A 62 3.36 -10.30 -15.00
C SER A 62 2.56 -10.12 -16.30
N SER A 63 1.93 -8.94 -16.48
CA SER A 63 0.91 -8.62 -17.50
C SER A 63 -0.31 -9.55 -17.48
N ASN A 64 -0.55 -10.22 -16.34
CA ASN A 64 -1.73 -11.04 -16.13
C ASN A 64 -2.91 -10.19 -15.60
N THR A 65 -4.12 -10.73 -15.78
CA THR A 65 -5.37 -10.21 -15.20
C THR A 65 -5.83 -11.10 -14.03
N ASP A 66 -6.95 -10.78 -13.40
CA ASP A 66 -7.64 -11.66 -12.44
C ASP A 66 -8.12 -12.98 -13.07
N ARG A 67 -8.27 -13.02 -14.39
CA ARG A 67 -8.65 -14.21 -15.15
C ARG A 67 -7.44 -14.85 -15.83
N MET A 68 -6.75 -15.71 -15.08
CA MET A 68 -5.59 -16.46 -15.56
C MET A 68 -5.92 -17.89 -15.97
N THR A 69 -5.41 -18.31 -17.13
CA THR A 69 -5.26 -19.72 -17.55
C THR A 69 -4.28 -20.46 -16.65
N PHE A 70 -4.26 -21.79 -16.72
CA PHE A 70 -3.34 -22.61 -15.94
C PHE A 70 -1.87 -22.19 -16.13
N THR A 71 -1.40 -22.03 -17.37
CA THR A 71 -0.02 -21.62 -17.66
C THR A 71 0.30 -20.23 -17.12
N GLN A 72 -0.66 -19.29 -17.19
CA GLN A 72 -0.48 -17.96 -16.61
C GLN A 72 -0.38 -18.02 -15.08
N ARG A 73 -1.14 -18.90 -14.41
CA ARG A 73 -1.03 -19.12 -12.96
C ARG A 73 0.33 -19.70 -12.56
N VAL A 74 0.83 -20.67 -13.34
CA VAL A 74 2.18 -21.22 -13.12
C VAL A 74 3.24 -20.14 -13.28
N LYS A 75 3.17 -19.34 -14.35
CA LYS A 75 4.06 -18.18 -14.54
C LYS A 75 3.95 -17.19 -13.37
N ASN A 76 2.74 -16.89 -12.92
CA ASN A 76 2.48 -15.96 -11.82
C ASN A 76 3.10 -16.44 -10.50
N LEU A 77 2.98 -17.74 -10.22
CA LEU A 77 3.63 -18.37 -9.08
C LEU A 77 5.16 -18.25 -9.15
N LEU A 78 5.77 -18.55 -10.31
CA LEU A 78 7.23 -18.44 -10.50
C LEU A 78 7.74 -17.01 -10.30
N ILE A 79 7.00 -16.01 -10.80
CA ILE A 79 7.29 -14.59 -10.56
C ILE A 79 7.20 -14.29 -9.06
N SER A 80 6.11 -14.71 -8.40
CA SER A 80 5.91 -14.47 -6.96
C SER A 80 7.04 -15.06 -6.12
N SER A 81 7.50 -16.29 -6.44
CA SER A 81 8.60 -16.93 -5.74
C SER A 81 9.93 -16.21 -5.96
N SER A 82 10.16 -15.70 -7.17
CA SER A 82 11.37 -14.95 -7.51
C SER A 82 11.40 -13.59 -6.81
N GLU A 83 10.26 -12.90 -6.72
CA GLU A 83 10.14 -11.63 -6.01
C GLU A 83 10.41 -11.78 -4.51
N PHE A 84 9.96 -12.87 -3.88
CA PHE A 84 10.23 -13.14 -2.47
C PHE A 84 11.75 -13.19 -2.20
N LEU A 85 12.49 -13.94 -3.02
CA LEU A 85 13.96 -14.05 -2.90
C LEU A 85 14.66 -12.70 -3.10
N LEU A 86 14.22 -11.91 -4.08
CA LEU A 86 14.80 -10.58 -4.32
C LEU A 86 14.52 -9.63 -3.16
N CYS A 87 13.32 -9.66 -2.58
CA CYS A 87 12.96 -8.81 -1.46
C CYS A 87 13.76 -9.18 -0.21
N ASP A 88 13.96 -10.47 0.07
CA ASP A 88 14.79 -10.95 1.17
C ASP A 88 16.21 -10.36 1.10
N ILE A 89 16.84 -10.39 -0.08
CA ILE A 89 18.17 -9.80 -0.31
C ILE A 89 18.15 -8.28 -0.07
N VAL A 90 17.19 -7.56 -0.66
CA VAL A 90 17.10 -6.09 -0.54
C VAL A 90 16.88 -5.65 0.90
N TYR A 91 16.09 -6.41 1.66
CA TYR A 91 15.72 -6.03 3.01
C TYR A 91 16.66 -6.55 4.11
N SER A 92 17.52 -7.54 3.82
CA SER A 92 18.48 -8.10 4.78
C SER A 92 19.31 -7.04 5.53
N GLN A 93 19.70 -5.96 4.85
CA GLN A 93 20.44 -4.85 5.47
C GLN A 93 19.61 -4.10 6.51
N PHE A 94 18.32 -3.89 6.23
CA PHE A 94 17.40 -3.26 7.17
C PHE A 94 17.06 -4.17 8.34
N GLU A 95 16.99 -5.48 8.13
CA GLU A 95 16.79 -6.46 9.19
C GLU A 95 17.97 -6.48 10.17
N SER A 96 19.21 -6.46 9.65
CA SER A 96 20.41 -6.32 10.49
C SER A 96 20.37 -5.03 11.29
N LEU A 97 20.10 -3.90 10.63
CA LEU A 97 20.01 -2.60 11.30
C LEU A 97 18.92 -2.57 12.38
N ALA A 98 17.74 -3.11 12.09
CA ALA A 98 16.64 -3.18 13.04
C ALA A 98 17.00 -4.07 14.22
N SER A 99 17.67 -5.20 13.96
CA SER A 99 18.08 -6.14 15.00
C SER A 99 19.11 -5.53 15.94
N ASP A 100 20.09 -4.83 15.38
CA ASP A 100 21.13 -4.13 16.15
C ASP A 100 20.54 -2.96 16.94
N PHE A 101 19.64 -2.18 16.35
CA PHE A 101 19.06 -1.02 17.01
C PHE A 101 18.07 -1.42 18.12
N LEU A 102 17.23 -2.42 17.88
CA LEU A 102 16.24 -2.91 18.85
C LEU A 102 16.81 -3.95 19.80
N GLN A 103 18.08 -4.36 19.62
CA GLN A 103 18.78 -5.36 20.42
C GLN A 103 18.04 -6.71 20.50
N ARG A 104 17.35 -7.10 19.43
CA ARG A 104 16.63 -8.37 19.29
C ARG A 104 16.55 -8.80 17.82
N PRO A 105 16.61 -10.10 17.49
CA PRO A 105 16.44 -10.56 16.12
C PRO A 105 15.12 -10.06 15.53
N MET A 106 15.18 -9.45 14.36
CA MET A 106 14.03 -8.85 13.69
C MET A 106 14.06 -9.13 12.19
N THR A 107 12.98 -9.71 11.69
CA THR A 107 12.71 -9.83 10.25
C THR A 107 11.84 -8.67 9.78
N MET A 108 11.83 -8.36 8.49
CA MET A 108 10.96 -7.33 7.92
C MET A 108 9.49 -7.63 8.13
N LYS A 109 9.11 -8.91 7.99
CA LYS A 109 7.75 -9.37 8.24
C LYS A 109 7.34 -9.06 9.68
N GLU A 110 8.19 -9.38 10.65
CA GLU A 110 7.92 -9.15 12.07
C GLU A 110 7.95 -7.67 12.43
N LEU A 111 8.89 -6.91 11.86
CA LEU A 111 8.98 -5.47 12.03
C LEU A 111 7.69 -4.77 11.57
N LEU A 112 7.20 -5.14 10.39
CA LEU A 112 6.00 -4.56 9.78
C LEU A 112 4.68 -5.15 10.32
N SER A 113 4.68 -6.33 10.94
CA SER A 113 3.46 -6.91 11.52
C SER A 113 2.89 -6.09 12.68
N HIS A 114 3.71 -5.23 13.28
CA HIS A 114 3.33 -4.28 14.32
C HIS A 114 2.62 -3.02 13.78
N GLY A 115 2.37 -2.95 12.47
CA GLY A 115 1.60 -1.86 11.84
C GLY A 115 0.15 -1.84 12.28
N ALA A 116 -0.30 -0.72 12.86
CA ALA A 116 -1.67 -0.57 13.32
C ALA A 116 -2.66 -0.38 12.16
N ILE A 117 -2.32 0.47 11.19
CA ILE A 117 -3.16 0.80 10.03
C ILE A 117 -2.32 0.82 8.76
N TRP A 118 -2.86 0.26 7.69
CA TRP A 118 -2.27 0.25 6.35
C TRP A 118 -3.07 1.14 5.41
N LEU A 119 -2.66 2.40 5.26
CA LEU A 119 -3.23 3.32 4.29
C LEU A 119 -2.66 3.05 2.89
N LYS A 120 -3.44 2.35 2.07
CA LYS A 120 -3.08 2.01 0.69
C LYS A 120 -3.38 3.19 -0.23
N ARG A 121 -2.35 3.75 -0.88
CA ARG A 121 -2.42 4.82 -1.91
C ARG A 121 -2.99 4.34 -3.24
N VAL A 122 -4.02 3.51 -3.19
CA VAL A 122 -4.73 2.95 -4.36
C VAL A 122 -6.22 2.97 -4.09
N ASP A 123 -7.01 2.98 -5.16
CA ASP A 123 -8.45 2.80 -5.06
C ASP A 123 -8.79 1.36 -5.45
N PHE A 124 -9.73 0.74 -4.75
CA PHE A 124 -10.15 -0.63 -5.02
C PHE A 124 -10.70 -0.80 -6.45
N VAL A 125 -11.17 0.27 -7.10
CA VAL A 125 -11.66 0.24 -8.49
C VAL A 125 -10.54 -0.03 -9.50
N PHE A 126 -9.29 0.33 -9.19
CA PHE A 126 -8.15 0.17 -10.11
C PHE A 126 -7.31 -1.08 -9.81
N GLU A 127 -7.63 -1.82 -8.76
CA GLU A 127 -6.88 -3.00 -8.35
C GLU A 127 -7.70 -4.27 -8.63
N TYR A 128 -7.01 -5.36 -8.98
CA TYR A 128 -7.67 -6.66 -9.15
C TYR A 128 -8.22 -7.17 -7.82
N PRO A 129 -9.26 -8.02 -7.83
CA PRO A 129 -9.80 -8.61 -6.61
C PRO A 129 -8.71 -9.34 -5.81
N MET A 130 -8.46 -8.87 -4.60
CA MET A 130 -7.52 -9.47 -3.66
C MET A 130 -8.09 -9.42 -2.24
N PRO A 131 -7.67 -10.33 -1.35
CA PRO A 131 -8.05 -10.27 0.05
C PRO A 131 -7.57 -8.96 0.70
N VAL A 132 -8.33 -8.47 1.68
CA VAL A 132 -8.04 -7.25 2.42
C VAL A 132 -8.32 -7.48 3.91
N MET A 133 -7.49 -6.91 4.77
CA MET A 133 -7.67 -6.99 6.22
C MET A 133 -8.40 -5.75 6.75
N PRO A 134 -9.11 -5.83 7.89
CA PRO A 134 -9.86 -4.70 8.44
C PRO A 134 -9.02 -3.45 8.77
N ASN A 135 -7.72 -3.64 9.00
CA ASN A 135 -6.77 -2.54 9.23
C ASN A 135 -6.16 -1.96 7.94
N MET A 136 -6.58 -2.43 6.76
CA MET A 136 -6.19 -1.88 5.46
C MET A 136 -7.26 -0.91 4.95
N VAL A 137 -6.87 0.34 4.70
CA VAL A 137 -7.76 1.40 4.25
C VAL A 137 -7.26 1.94 2.91
N PHE A 138 -8.12 1.87 1.89
CA PHE A 138 -7.85 2.41 0.57
C PHE A 138 -8.10 3.92 0.55
N ILE A 139 -7.04 4.69 0.27
CA ILE A 139 -7.05 6.15 0.22
C ILE A 139 -6.65 6.64 -1.18
N GLY A 140 -7.15 5.96 -2.22
CA GLY A 140 -7.04 6.43 -3.60
C GLY A 140 -7.66 7.81 -3.77
N GLY A 141 -7.23 8.55 -4.81
CA GLY A 141 -7.82 9.85 -5.16
C GLY A 141 -7.43 11.04 -4.26
N ILE A 142 -6.56 10.85 -3.26
CA ILE A 142 -6.09 11.93 -2.37
C ILE A 142 -5.37 13.09 -3.07
N ASN A 143 -4.87 12.87 -4.29
CA ASN A 143 -4.20 13.90 -5.08
C ASN A 143 -5.17 14.90 -5.74
N CYS A 144 -6.48 14.62 -5.74
CA CYS A 144 -7.46 15.54 -6.29
C CYS A 144 -7.78 16.65 -5.28
N GLY A 145 -7.52 17.92 -5.65
CA GLY A 145 -7.94 19.07 -4.87
C GLY A 145 -9.47 19.21 -4.78
N GLN A 146 -9.94 20.09 -3.90
CA GLN A 146 -11.38 20.35 -3.77
C GLN A 146 -11.99 20.74 -5.13
N LYS A 147 -13.04 20.00 -5.53
CA LYS A 147 -13.75 20.28 -6.78
C LYS A 147 -14.45 21.63 -6.65
N LYS A 148 -14.04 22.59 -7.49
CA LYS A 148 -14.89 23.77 -7.75
C LYS A 148 -16.20 23.29 -8.37
N PRO A 149 -17.36 23.87 -8.01
CA PRO A 149 -18.62 23.54 -8.67
C PRO A 149 -18.46 23.70 -10.19
N LEU A 150 -18.90 22.70 -10.95
CA LEU A 150 -18.95 22.80 -12.40
C LEU A 150 -19.85 23.99 -12.75
N SER A 151 -19.37 24.90 -13.61
CA SER A 151 -20.23 25.95 -14.14
C SER A 151 -21.38 25.26 -14.89
N GLN A 152 -22.62 25.50 -14.45
CA GLN A 152 -23.77 25.03 -15.20
C GLN A 152 -23.73 25.72 -16.55
N GLY A 153 -23.46 24.95 -17.61
CA GLY A 153 -23.61 25.44 -18.98
C GLY A 153 -25.01 26.02 -19.13
N LYS A 154 -25.12 27.28 -19.57
CA LYS A 154 -26.41 27.88 -19.91
C LYS A 154 -27.15 26.89 -20.82
N LYS A 155 -28.36 26.50 -20.41
CA LYS A 155 -29.27 25.75 -21.28
C LYS A 155 -29.31 26.49 -22.64
N PRO A 156 -29.14 25.81 -23.78
CA PRO A 156 -29.28 26.47 -25.07
C PRO A 156 -30.65 27.15 -25.08
N ASN A 157 -30.65 28.46 -25.28
CA ASN A 157 -31.86 29.26 -25.37
C ASN A 157 -32.79 28.57 -26.37
N GLN A 158 -34.01 28.27 -25.95
CA GLN A 158 -35.09 27.95 -26.87
C GLN A 158 -35.17 29.09 -27.87
N THR A 159 -34.75 28.82 -29.11
CA THR A 159 -34.91 29.73 -30.24
C THR A 159 -36.41 29.99 -30.38
N LYS A 160 -36.84 31.25 -30.16
CA LYS A 160 -38.16 31.69 -30.58
C LYS A 160 -38.26 31.45 -32.10
N PRO A 161 -39.39 30.91 -32.60
CA PRO A 161 -39.57 30.74 -34.04
C PRO A 161 -39.56 32.13 -34.70
N ASN A 162 -38.72 32.27 -35.72
CA ASN A 162 -38.60 33.47 -36.52
C ASN A 162 -39.87 33.60 -37.39
N PRO A 163 -40.62 34.71 -37.36
CA PRO A 163 -41.90 34.81 -38.09
C PRO A 163 -41.74 35.08 -39.60
N PHE A 164 -40.54 34.93 -40.16
CA PHE A 164 -40.30 35.05 -41.59
C PHE A 164 -39.30 33.99 -42.04
N LEU A 165 -39.81 32.77 -42.24
CA LEU A 165 -39.43 31.77 -43.25
C LEU A 165 -40.36 30.56 -43.11
#